data_AF-A0A3A0FZU5-F1
#
_entry.id   AF-A0A3A0FZU5-F1
#
_cell.length_a   1.000
_cell.length_b   1.000
_cell.length_c   1.000
_cell.angle_alpha   90.00
_cell.angle_beta   90.00
_cell.angle_gamma   90.00
#
_symmetry.space_group_name_H-M   'P 1'
#
loop_
_entity.id
_entity.type
_entity.pdbx_description
1 polymer ?
#
loop_
_entity_poly.entity_id
_entity_poly.type
_entity_poly.pdbx_seq_one_letter_code
_entity_poly.pdbx_strand_id
1 'polypeptide(L)'
;MDRREALTLIAELERDAARIARVFGLRYRVIEPERPQVRRRLGVCYRDGTIRIRLFHATTRKALKYSSLVDTLCHELAHLRHFNHGRRFQAFYRTLLEHARLEGIYRPGADAPPRAEPMRPRAPELAPRTPARTSAAVAAARPAPQQLALF
;
A
#
# COMPACT_ATOMS: atom_id res chain seq x y z
N MET A 1 -23.83 6.47 -0.91
CA MET A 1 -22.89 5.91 -1.88
C MET A 1 -23.29 6.34 -3.27
N ASP A 2 -22.74 7.49 -3.67
CA ASP A 2 -22.70 7.93 -5.06
C ASP A 2 -21.60 7.18 -5.85
N ARG A 3 -21.45 7.52 -7.13
CA ARG A 3 -20.46 6.89 -8.03
C ARG A 3 -19.01 7.24 -7.67
N ARG A 4 -18.75 8.44 -7.16
CA ARG A 4 -17.42 8.94 -6.76
C ARG A 4 -16.97 8.27 -5.46
N GLU A 5 -17.83 8.19 -4.45
CA GLU A 5 -17.59 7.43 -3.22
C GLU A 5 -17.21 5.97 -3.52
N ALA A 6 -17.97 5.33 -4.42
CA ALA A 6 -17.70 3.95 -4.83
C ALA A 6 -16.34 3.80 -5.54
N LEU A 7 -15.96 4.74 -6.41
CA LEU A 7 -14.67 4.72 -7.11
C LEU A 7 -13.48 4.97 -6.15
N THR A 8 -13.64 5.89 -5.17
CA THR A 8 -12.62 6.11 -4.13
C THR A 8 -12.36 4.85 -3.31
N LEU A 9 -13.42 4.18 -2.84
CA LEU A 9 -13.31 2.94 -2.06
C LEU A 9 -12.70 1.78 -2.86
N ILE A 10 -13.01 1.66 -4.16
CA ILE A 10 -12.37 0.68 -5.04
C ILE A 10 -10.88 0.99 -5.20
N ALA A 11 -10.51 2.25 -5.46
CA ALA A 11 -9.11 2.64 -5.58
C ALA A 11 -8.32 2.45 -4.28
N GLU A 12 -8.95 2.59 -3.10
CA GLU A 12 -8.37 2.24 -1.80
C GLU A 12 -8.13 0.73 -1.68
N LEU A 13 -9.16 -0.08 -1.96
CA LEU A 13 -9.06 -1.54 -1.95
C LEU A 13 -8.03 -2.06 -2.95
N GLU A 14 -7.86 -1.44 -4.13
CA GLU A 14 -6.83 -1.83 -5.10
C GLU A 14 -5.42 -1.51 -4.62
N ARG A 15 -5.19 -0.38 -3.93
CA ARG A 15 -3.87 -0.06 -3.34
C ARG A 15 -3.47 -1.06 -2.27
N ASP A 16 -4.40 -1.43 -1.38
CA ASP A 16 -4.14 -2.39 -0.31
C ASP A 16 -4.12 -3.84 -0.81
N ALA A 17 -4.93 -4.19 -1.81
CA ALA A 17 -4.83 -5.47 -2.52
C ALA A 17 -3.46 -5.64 -3.18
N ALA A 18 -2.94 -4.61 -3.86
CA ALA A 18 -1.61 -4.67 -4.48
C ALA A 18 -0.50 -4.88 -3.44
N ARG A 19 -0.58 -4.22 -2.27
CA ARG A 19 0.37 -4.41 -1.15
C ARG A 19 0.37 -5.85 -0.66
N ILE A 20 -0.80 -6.40 -0.34
CA ILE A 20 -0.99 -7.77 0.15
C ILE A 20 -0.57 -8.79 -0.94
N ALA A 21 -1.08 -8.63 -2.16
CA ALA A 21 -0.85 -9.57 -3.27
C ALA A 21 0.63 -9.71 -3.61
N ARG A 22 1.39 -8.60 -3.57
CA ARG A 22 2.85 -8.59 -3.77
C ARG A 22 3.58 -9.48 -2.77
N VAL A 23 3.23 -9.40 -1.48
CA VAL A 23 3.89 -10.18 -0.41
C VAL A 23 3.62 -11.68 -0.55
N PHE A 24 2.43 -12.07 -1.01
CA PHE A 24 2.06 -13.49 -1.16
C PHE A 24 2.25 -14.06 -2.57
N GLY A 25 2.80 -13.29 -3.51
CA GLY A 25 2.98 -13.71 -4.91
C GLY A 25 1.66 -14.00 -5.64
N LEU A 26 0.60 -13.28 -5.30
CA LEU A 26 -0.72 -13.41 -5.94
C LEU A 26 -0.81 -12.49 -7.18
N ARG A 27 -1.64 -12.87 -8.13
CA ARG A 27 -1.99 -12.07 -9.31
C ARG A 27 -3.50 -12.01 -9.45
N TYR A 28 -4.07 -10.81 -9.40
CA TYR A 28 -5.45 -10.52 -9.76
C TYR A 28 -5.46 -9.60 -10.99
N ARG A 29 -6.61 -9.43 -11.63
CA ARG A 29 -6.77 -8.65 -12.87
C ARG A 29 -7.25 -7.23 -12.62
N VAL A 30 -8.30 -7.09 -11.81
CA VAL A 30 -8.98 -5.83 -11.45
C VAL A 30 -9.88 -6.08 -10.24
N ILE A 31 -10.15 -5.05 -9.43
CA ILE A 31 -11.20 -5.09 -8.40
C ILE A 31 -12.33 -4.16 -8.82
N GLU A 32 -13.54 -4.71 -8.95
CA GLU A 32 -14.72 -3.99 -9.40
C GLU A 32 -15.81 -3.92 -8.29
N PRO A 33 -16.70 -2.91 -8.33
CA PRO A 33 -17.91 -2.93 -7.51
C PRO A 33 -18.88 -4.02 -8.01
N GLU A 34 -19.36 -4.86 -7.09
CA GLU A 34 -20.36 -5.88 -7.40
C GLU A 34 -21.74 -5.25 -7.74
N ARG A 35 -22.48 -5.91 -8.63
CA ARG A 35 -23.74 -5.43 -9.21
C ARG A 35 -24.79 -5.07 -8.13
N PRO A 36 -25.51 -3.94 -8.24
CA PRO A 36 -26.47 -3.45 -7.23
C PRO A 36 -27.54 -4.46 -6.75
N GLN A 37 -27.88 -5.44 -7.60
CA GLN A 37 -28.89 -6.48 -7.37
C GLN A 37 -28.38 -7.66 -6.52
N VAL A 38 -27.07 -7.80 -6.28
CA VAL A 38 -26.48 -8.99 -5.63
C VAL A 38 -26.64 -8.93 -4.11
N ARG A 39 -27.66 -9.65 -3.60
CA ARG A 39 -28.01 -9.65 -2.17
C ARG A 39 -27.33 -10.74 -1.34
N ARG A 40 -26.98 -11.91 -1.92
CA ARG A 40 -26.52 -13.09 -1.15
C ARG A 40 -25.01 -13.16 -0.81
N ARG A 41 -24.12 -12.58 -1.61
CA ARG A 41 -22.66 -12.62 -1.40
C ARG A 41 -22.08 -11.22 -1.13
N LEU A 42 -20.92 -11.17 -0.48
CA LEU A 42 -20.14 -9.95 -0.26
C LEU A 42 -19.10 -9.73 -1.37
N GLY A 43 -18.44 -10.78 -1.83
CA GLY A 43 -17.53 -10.73 -2.98
C GLY A 43 -17.67 -11.93 -3.91
N VAL A 44 -16.88 -11.93 -4.99
CA VAL A 44 -16.59 -13.09 -5.83
C VAL A 44 -15.28 -12.91 -6.61
N CYS A 45 -14.41 -13.91 -6.54
CA CYS A 45 -13.23 -14.08 -7.38
C CYS A 45 -13.54 -14.96 -8.61
N TYR A 46 -13.27 -14.46 -9.81
CA TYR A 46 -13.42 -15.19 -11.07
C TYR A 46 -12.10 -15.86 -11.50
N ARG A 47 -12.19 -16.87 -12.37
CA ARG A 47 -11.04 -17.66 -12.86
C ARG A 47 -9.96 -16.83 -13.58
N ASP A 48 -10.32 -15.69 -14.15
CA ASP A 48 -9.39 -14.76 -14.81
C ASP A 48 -8.69 -13.78 -13.83
N GLY A 49 -8.96 -13.90 -12.53
CA GLY A 49 -8.46 -13.00 -11.50
C GLY A 49 -9.26 -11.70 -11.37
N THR A 50 -10.39 -11.52 -12.07
CA THR A 50 -11.33 -10.44 -11.77
C THR A 50 -11.95 -10.67 -10.40
N ILE A 51 -11.93 -9.67 -9.52
CA ILE A 51 -12.57 -9.71 -8.22
C ILE A 51 -13.70 -8.67 -8.19
N ARG A 52 -14.89 -9.05 -7.68
CA ARG A 52 -15.98 -8.10 -7.42
C ARG A 52 -16.29 -8.04 -5.93
N ILE A 53 -16.48 -6.84 -5.39
CA ILE A 53 -16.80 -6.61 -3.96
C ILE A 53 -18.02 -5.69 -3.85
N ARG A 54 -18.99 -6.07 -3.02
CA ARG A 54 -20.21 -5.30 -2.77
C ARG A 54 -19.96 -4.24 -1.69
N LEU A 55 -19.90 -2.97 -2.10
CA LEU A 55 -19.53 -1.85 -1.23
C LEU A 55 -20.60 -1.43 -0.20
N PHE A 56 -21.81 -2.01 -0.25
CA PHE A 56 -22.96 -1.61 0.56
C PHE A 56 -23.67 -2.81 1.22
N HIS A 57 -24.36 -2.53 2.33
CA HIS A 57 -25.22 -3.50 3.01
C HIS A 57 -26.51 -3.73 2.21
N ALA A 58 -26.89 -4.99 1.97
CA ALA A 58 -28.01 -5.35 1.11
C ALA A 58 -29.35 -4.69 1.52
N THR A 59 -29.68 -4.75 2.82
CA THR A 59 -30.92 -4.18 3.39
C THR A 59 -30.84 -2.66 3.57
N THR A 60 -29.94 -2.16 4.42
CA THR A 60 -29.91 -0.74 4.83
C THR A 60 -29.33 0.22 3.79
N ARG A 61 -28.77 -0.29 2.68
CA ARG A 61 -28.12 0.47 1.58
C ARG A 61 -26.94 1.38 1.97
N LYS A 62 -26.59 1.46 3.27
CA LYS A 62 -25.39 2.12 3.79
C LYS A 62 -24.12 1.44 3.27
N ALA A 63 -23.02 2.18 3.21
CA ALA A 63 -21.69 1.63 2.95
C ALA A 63 -21.34 0.54 3.99
N LEU A 64 -20.53 -0.45 3.60
CA LEU A 64 -19.88 -1.34 4.57
C LEU A 64 -18.71 -0.61 5.23
N LYS A 65 -18.36 -1.00 6.47
CA LYS A 65 -17.14 -0.54 7.13
C LYS A 65 -15.92 -0.99 6.31
N TYR A 66 -14.87 -0.17 6.20
CA TYR A 66 -13.68 -0.52 5.41
C TYR A 66 -13.05 -1.84 5.85
N SER A 67 -13.03 -2.12 7.16
CA SER A 67 -12.57 -3.41 7.69
C SER A 67 -13.38 -4.61 7.19
N SER A 68 -14.69 -4.49 6.96
CA SER A 68 -15.51 -5.55 6.33
C SER A 68 -15.23 -5.71 4.83
N LEU A 69 -14.82 -4.63 4.14
CA LEU A 69 -14.37 -4.69 2.74
C LEU A 69 -13.00 -5.36 2.64
N VAL A 70 -12.08 -5.08 3.56
CA VAL A 70 -10.77 -5.75 3.67
C VAL A 70 -10.89 -7.23 4.03
N ASP A 71 -11.84 -7.58 4.92
CA ASP A 71 -12.17 -8.98 5.25
C ASP A 71 -12.58 -9.75 3.99
N THR A 72 -13.54 -9.17 3.24
CA THR A 72 -14.00 -9.69 1.94
C THR A 72 -12.87 -9.76 0.92
N LEU A 73 -12.03 -8.73 0.82
CA LEU A 73 -10.88 -8.70 -0.09
C LEU A 73 -9.89 -9.84 0.21
N CYS A 74 -9.57 -10.09 1.47
CA CYS A 74 -8.68 -11.19 1.86
C CYS A 74 -9.31 -12.56 1.53
N HIS A 75 -10.64 -12.68 1.58
CA HIS A 75 -11.38 -13.89 1.17
C HIS A 75 -11.23 -14.15 -0.33
N GLU A 76 -11.47 -13.13 -1.16
CA GLU A 76 -11.35 -13.26 -2.63
C GLU A 76 -9.90 -13.43 -3.10
N LEU A 77 -8.93 -12.78 -2.42
CA LEU A 77 -7.49 -13.01 -2.66
C LEU A 77 -7.07 -14.45 -2.30
N ALA A 78 -7.67 -15.08 -1.29
CA ALA A 78 -7.39 -16.48 -0.97
C ALA A 78 -7.87 -17.43 -2.10
N HIS A 79 -8.95 -17.09 -2.81
CA HIS A 79 -9.46 -17.89 -3.93
C HIS A 79 -8.52 -17.96 -5.13
N LEU A 80 -7.65 -16.95 -5.34
CA LEU A 80 -6.60 -16.99 -6.37
C LEU A 80 -5.60 -18.14 -6.20
N ARG A 81 -5.52 -18.73 -4.99
CA ARG A 81 -4.67 -19.89 -4.68
C ARG A 81 -5.48 -21.12 -4.29
N HIS A 82 -6.65 -20.96 -3.69
CA HIS A 82 -7.49 -22.05 -3.18
C HIS A 82 -8.98 -21.84 -3.51
N PHE A 83 -9.45 -22.43 -4.61
CA PHE A 83 -10.84 -22.26 -5.09
C PHE A 83 -11.91 -22.73 -4.08
N ASN A 84 -11.68 -23.84 -3.37
CA ASN A 84 -12.63 -24.40 -2.40
C ASN A 84 -12.27 -23.99 -0.96
N HIS A 85 -13.27 -23.65 -0.14
CA HIS A 85 -13.18 -23.18 1.27
C HIS A 85 -12.64 -24.20 2.31
N GLY A 86 -11.89 -25.23 1.88
CA GLY A 86 -11.31 -26.25 2.76
C GLY A 86 -10.18 -25.74 3.66
N ARG A 87 -9.57 -26.65 4.44
CA ARG A 87 -8.54 -26.30 5.47
C ARG A 87 -7.39 -25.44 4.92
N ARG A 88 -6.96 -25.68 3.68
CA ARG A 88 -5.90 -24.88 3.00
C ARG A 88 -6.33 -23.43 2.74
N PHE A 89 -7.55 -23.22 2.22
CA PHE A 89 -8.13 -21.87 2.08
C PHE A 89 -8.21 -21.17 3.44
N GLN A 90 -8.76 -21.85 4.45
CA GLN A 90 -8.94 -21.27 5.79
C GLN A 90 -7.61 -20.90 6.47
N ALA A 91 -6.55 -21.68 6.25
CA ALA A 91 -5.21 -21.31 6.70
C ALA A 91 -4.68 -20.07 5.97
N PHE A 92 -4.68 -20.09 4.63
CA PHE A 92 -4.15 -18.99 3.82
C PHE A 92 -4.92 -17.67 4.01
N TYR A 93 -6.25 -17.74 4.11
CA TYR A 93 -7.13 -16.60 4.43
C TYR A 93 -6.74 -15.91 5.74
N ARG A 94 -6.48 -16.68 6.80
CA ARG A 94 -5.99 -16.11 8.08
C ARG A 94 -4.61 -15.48 7.96
N THR A 95 -3.70 -16.05 7.15
CA THR A 95 -2.39 -15.44 6.88
C THR A 95 -2.52 -14.10 6.13
N LEU A 96 -3.45 -13.99 5.18
CA LEU A 96 -3.75 -12.73 4.48
C LEU A 96 -4.30 -11.67 5.44
N LEU A 97 -5.28 -12.03 6.28
CA LEU A 97 -5.85 -11.13 7.30
C LEU A 97 -4.81 -10.66 8.31
N GLU A 98 -3.92 -11.54 8.79
CA GLU A 98 -2.91 -11.17 9.78
C GLU A 98 -1.84 -10.25 9.19
N HIS A 99 -1.39 -10.50 7.95
CA HIS A 99 -0.53 -9.55 7.25
C HIS A 99 -1.23 -8.20 7.05
N ALA A 100 -2.49 -8.19 6.64
CA ALA A 100 -3.28 -6.96 6.51
C ALA A 100 -3.42 -6.22 7.86
N ARG A 101 -3.53 -6.93 8.99
CA ARG A 101 -3.53 -6.36 10.35
C ARG A 101 -2.19 -5.71 10.68
N LEU A 102 -1.08 -6.40 10.45
CA LEU A 102 0.28 -5.91 10.71
C LEU A 102 0.64 -4.68 9.85
N GLU A 103 0.26 -4.69 8.56
CA GLU A 103 0.35 -3.53 7.66
C GLU A 103 -0.54 -2.35 8.08
N GLY A 104 -1.44 -2.56 9.05
CA GLY A 104 -2.41 -1.60 9.59
C GLY A 104 -3.63 -1.35 8.70
N ILE A 105 -3.82 -2.17 7.65
CA ILE A 105 -4.94 -2.15 6.70
C ILE A 105 -6.21 -2.70 7.36
N TYR A 106 -6.11 -3.87 8.01
CA TYR A 106 -7.24 -4.55 8.64
C TYR A 106 -7.37 -4.15 10.11
N ARG A 107 -8.47 -3.46 10.44
CA ARG A 107 -8.80 -2.97 11.79
C ARG A 107 -10.24 -3.32 12.16
N PRO A 108 -10.52 -4.54 12.64
CA PRO A 108 -11.87 -4.91 13.09
C PRO A 108 -12.29 -4.06 14.30
N GLY A 109 -13.59 -3.81 14.44
CA GLY A 109 -14.18 -3.06 15.56
C GLY A 109 -14.00 -1.53 15.51
N ALA A 110 -12.91 -1.01 14.95
CA ALA A 110 -12.66 0.43 14.87
C ALA A 110 -13.49 1.12 13.76
N ASP A 111 -14.26 2.14 14.13
CA ASP A 111 -14.92 3.10 13.21
C ASP A 111 -13.98 4.28 12.85
N ALA A 112 -12.67 4.03 12.80
CA ALA A 112 -11.66 5.08 12.74
C ALA A 112 -11.51 5.70 11.33
N PRO A 113 -11.26 7.03 11.22
CA PRO A 113 -10.91 7.69 9.97
C PRO A 113 -9.58 7.16 9.39
N PRO A 114 -9.26 7.48 8.11
CA PRO A 114 -8.01 7.06 7.49
C PRO A 114 -6.78 7.49 8.29
N ARG A 115 -5.69 6.71 8.17
CA ARG A 115 -4.37 7.09 8.65
C ARG A 115 -4.02 8.49 8.11
N ALA A 116 -3.68 9.41 9.01
CA ALA A 116 -2.74 10.47 8.65
C ALA A 116 -1.44 9.81 8.16
N GLU A 117 -0.80 10.42 7.15
CA GLU A 117 0.53 10.01 6.67
C GLU A 117 1.47 9.79 7.87
N PRO A 118 2.34 8.75 7.86
CA PRO A 118 3.42 8.65 8.82
C PRO A 118 4.37 9.83 8.57
N MET A 119 4.17 10.92 9.31
CA MET A 119 4.98 12.13 9.23
C MET A 119 6.45 11.74 9.40
N ARG A 120 7.18 11.77 8.28
CA ARG A 120 8.63 11.51 8.29
C ARG A 120 9.25 12.46 9.32
N PRO A 121 10.16 12.00 10.20
CA PRO A 121 10.91 12.93 11.02
C PRO A 121 11.61 13.92 10.07
N ARG A 122 11.27 15.20 10.19
CA ARG A 122 11.93 16.28 9.44
C ARG A 122 13.40 16.21 9.82
N ALA A 123 14.25 15.81 8.87
CA ALA A 123 15.69 15.77 9.08
C ALA A 123 16.14 17.16 9.58
N PRO A 124 17.07 17.22 10.56
CA PRO A 124 17.47 18.49 11.14
C PRO A 124 17.97 19.44 10.04
N GLU A 125 17.43 20.65 10.05
CA GLU A 125 17.64 21.60 8.97
C GLU A 125 19.08 22.09 8.97
N LEU A 126 19.88 21.58 8.02
CA LEU A 126 21.26 21.99 7.82
C LEU A 126 21.29 23.47 7.45
N ALA A 127 21.66 24.29 8.43
CA ALA A 127 21.65 25.74 8.33
C ALA A 127 22.44 26.25 7.10
N PRO A 128 21.95 27.31 6.42
CA PRO A 128 22.57 27.80 5.19
C PRO A 128 24.00 28.29 5.47
N ARG A 129 24.99 27.67 4.82
CA ARG A 129 26.38 28.15 4.82
C ARG A 129 26.51 29.36 3.90
N THR A 130 26.65 30.55 4.49
CA THR A 130 26.84 31.82 3.79
C THR A 130 28.18 31.83 3.01
N PRO A 131 28.20 32.23 1.72
CA PRO A 131 29.43 32.32 0.93
C PRO A 131 29.97 33.76 0.78
N ALA A 132 31.16 34.03 1.35
CA ALA A 132 32.02 35.21 1.08
C ALA A 132 33.42 34.94 1.68
N ARG A 133 34.56 35.45 1.18
CA ARG A 133 34.87 36.24 -0.04
C ARG A 133 36.35 35.98 -0.43
N THR A 134 36.82 36.52 -1.56
CA THR A 134 38.12 36.20 -2.19
C THR A 134 39.23 37.25 -2.02
N SER A 135 40.50 36.79 -2.04
CA SER A 135 41.76 37.53 -2.34
C SER A 135 42.27 38.56 -1.30
N ALA A 136 43.57 38.94 -1.25
CA ALA A 136 44.74 38.58 -2.07
C ALA A 136 46.10 38.74 -1.34
N ALA A 137 47.13 37.97 -1.76
CA ALA A 137 48.59 38.21 -1.65
C ALA A 137 49.21 38.36 -0.22
N VAL A 138 50.52 38.21 0.04
CA VAL A 138 51.81 38.19 -0.73
C VAL A 138 52.80 37.22 0.01
N ALA A 139 54.04 36.85 -0.38
CA ALA A 139 54.91 37.19 -1.54
C ALA A 139 55.91 36.06 -1.95
N ALA A 140 56.86 35.65 -1.08
CA ALA A 140 58.14 35.02 -1.47
C ALA A 140 58.62 33.94 -0.47
N ALA A 141 59.54 33.01 -0.79
CA ALA A 141 60.50 32.97 -1.90
C ALA A 141 60.75 31.57 -2.51
N ARG A 142 61.46 31.55 -3.65
CA ARG A 142 62.11 30.40 -4.35
C ARG A 142 63.66 30.57 -4.19
N PRO A 143 64.58 29.69 -4.68
CA PRO A 143 64.44 28.48 -5.53
C PRO A 143 65.19 27.20 -5.00
N ALA A 144 64.77 25.96 -5.29
CA ALA A 144 65.25 25.02 -6.35
C ALA A 144 66.64 24.34 -6.09
N PRO A 145 67.11 23.37 -6.90
CA PRO A 145 66.46 22.16 -7.45
C PRO A 145 67.29 20.85 -7.30
N GLN A 146 66.67 19.68 -7.58
CA GLN A 146 67.20 18.44 -8.21
C GLN A 146 66.02 17.41 -8.22
N GLN A 147 65.66 16.68 -9.29
CA GLN A 147 66.37 15.63 -10.07
C GLN A 147 66.69 14.38 -9.22
N LEU A 148 66.41 13.13 -9.64
CA LEU A 148 65.84 12.58 -10.90
C LEU A 148 65.20 11.19 -10.65
N ALA A 149 64.53 10.60 -11.66
CA ALA A 149 64.38 9.15 -11.97
C ALA A 149 64.03 8.15 -10.82
N LEU A 150 62.88 7.47 -10.86
CA LEU A 150 62.69 6.16 -11.53
C LEU A 150 63.64 5.05 -11.04
N PHE A 151 63.13 4.15 -10.20
CA PHE A 151 62.76 2.78 -10.59
C PHE A 151 61.63 2.25 -9.68
#